data_AF-A0A6P0TAG4-F1
#
_entry.id   AF-A0A6P0TAG4-F1
#
_cell.length_a   1.000
_cell.length_b   1.000
_cell.length_c   1.000
_cell.angle_alpha   90.00
_cell.angle_beta   90.00
_cell.angle_gamma   90.00
#
_symmetry.space_group_name_H-M   'P 1'
#
loop_
_entity.id
_entity.type
_entity.pdbx_description
1 polymer ?
#
loop_
_entity_poly.entity_id
_entity_poly.type
_entity_poly.pdbx_seq_one_letter_code
_entity_poly.pdbx_strand_id
1 'polypeptide(L)'
;MIFEGTFKPPVMGTYESPVKITGLGSCEVTVDGLKVKGFKQTGLNSVHVAIIFFVIFFAIFILGTIAVSAGILSSIESVVLRISMAAIGVFLIGSGKDHQGDSIELLIPWNSVSNFRLDRSGAVVIRLQRFRHQGERYEGGLFFHPSDGAASIVEMLKNHDIQQHGLQQTKFDSWPHS
;
A
#
# COMPACT_ATOMS: atom_id res chain seq x y z
N MET A 1 -0.64 -10.90 21.75
CA MET A 1 -1.16 -12.11 21.01
C MET A 1 -0.74 -11.96 19.56
N ILE A 2 -0.23 -13.02 18.92
CA ILE A 2 0.40 -12.95 17.59
C ILE A 2 -0.46 -13.71 16.57
N PHE A 3 -0.74 -13.05 15.44
CA PHE A 3 -1.44 -13.62 14.28
C PHE A 3 -0.49 -13.66 13.09
N GLU A 4 -0.22 -14.85 12.58
CA GLU A 4 0.60 -15.06 11.38
C GLU A 4 -0.26 -14.96 10.12
N GLY A 5 0.31 -14.45 9.04
CA GLY A 5 -0.41 -14.30 7.78
C GLY A 5 0.40 -13.65 6.68
N THR A 6 -0.30 -13.09 5.69
CA THR A 6 0.30 -12.43 4.53
C THR A 6 -0.34 -11.08 4.28
N PHE A 7 0.49 -10.03 4.17
CA PHE A 7 0.06 -8.73 3.68
C PHE A 7 0.02 -8.75 2.15
N LYS A 8 -1.14 -8.46 1.58
CA LYS A 8 -1.32 -8.39 0.14
C LYS A 8 -1.96 -7.05 -0.20
N PRO A 9 -1.46 -6.32 -1.22
CA PRO A 9 -2.16 -5.13 -1.67
C PRO A 9 -3.56 -5.51 -2.15
N PRO A 10 -4.51 -4.58 -2.07
CA PRO A 10 -5.86 -4.84 -2.51
C PRO A 10 -5.91 -5.05 -4.04
N VAL A 11 -6.90 -5.82 -4.47
CA VAL A 11 -7.20 -5.97 -5.89
C VAL A 11 -7.62 -4.60 -6.45
N MET A 12 -7.12 -4.24 -7.64
CA MET A 12 -7.45 -2.99 -8.34
C MET A 12 -8.95 -2.66 -8.23
N GLY A 13 -9.28 -1.46 -7.74
CA GLY A 13 -10.67 -0.98 -7.59
C GLY A 13 -11.13 -0.67 -6.16
N THR A 14 -10.31 -0.90 -5.13
CA THR A 14 -10.60 -0.42 -3.77
C THR A 14 -10.32 1.07 -3.59
N TYR A 15 -11.23 1.79 -2.94
CA TYR A 15 -11.11 3.23 -2.65
C TYR A 15 -10.07 3.60 -1.59
N GLU A 16 -9.43 2.62 -0.94
CA GLU A 16 -8.42 2.87 0.08
C GLU A 16 -7.01 2.73 -0.48
N SER A 17 -6.18 3.76 -0.26
CA SER A 17 -4.76 3.68 -0.55
C SER A 17 -4.13 2.60 0.33
N PRO A 18 -3.46 1.59 -0.23
CA PRO A 18 -2.80 0.58 0.57
C PRO A 18 -1.59 1.15 1.30
N VAL A 19 -1.38 0.68 2.53
CA VAL A 19 -0.11 0.85 3.22
C VAL A 19 0.93 -0.02 2.52
N LYS A 20 2.13 0.52 2.31
CA LYS A 20 3.23 -0.11 1.57
C LYS A 20 3.92 -1.25 2.36
N ILE A 21 3.15 -2.18 2.89
CA ILE A 21 3.63 -3.39 3.58
C ILE A 21 3.05 -4.60 2.84
N THR A 22 3.91 -5.55 2.50
CA THR A 22 3.57 -6.73 1.69
C THR A 22 4.30 -7.97 2.20
N GLY A 23 3.88 -9.14 1.73
CA GLY A 23 4.56 -10.41 2.00
C GLY A 23 4.13 -11.11 3.28
N LEU A 24 4.82 -12.20 3.60
CA LEU A 24 4.61 -12.95 4.84
C LEU A 24 4.94 -12.07 6.04
N GLY A 25 4.13 -12.19 7.09
CA GLY A 25 4.27 -11.33 8.24
C GLY A 25 3.30 -11.67 9.36
N SER A 26 3.35 -10.87 10.41
CA SER A 26 2.49 -11.06 11.57
C SER A 26 1.96 -9.77 12.15
N CYS A 27 0.79 -9.89 12.77
CA CYS A 27 0.13 -8.85 13.53
C CYS A 27 0.12 -9.28 14.99
N GLU A 28 0.78 -8.53 15.85
CA GLU A 28 0.79 -8.73 17.28
C GLU A 28 0.02 -7.61 17.99
N VAL A 29 -1.01 -7.98 18.74
CA VAL A 29 -1.76 -7.06 19.60
C VAL A 29 -0.96 -6.86 20.89
N THR A 30 -0.53 -5.63 21.15
CA THR A 30 0.15 -5.21 22.38
C THR A 30 -0.66 -4.12 23.09
N VAL A 31 -0.26 -3.78 24.32
CA VAL A 31 -0.92 -2.73 25.11
C VAL A 31 -0.78 -1.36 24.44
N ASP A 32 0.39 -1.10 23.84
CA ASP A 32 0.72 0.19 23.23
C ASP A 32 0.16 0.36 21.81
N GLY A 33 -0.20 -0.75 21.14
CA GLY A 33 -0.67 -0.70 19.77
C GLY A 33 -0.77 -2.05 19.07
N LEU A 34 -0.97 -1.98 17.76
CA LEU A 34 -0.83 -3.12 16.86
C LEU A 34 0.58 -3.13 16.28
N LYS A 35 1.34 -4.15 16.65
CA LYS A 35 2.68 -4.37 16.15
C LYS A 35 2.63 -5.22 14.88
N VAL A 36 3.13 -4.70 13.78
CA VAL A 36 3.10 -5.32 12.46
C VAL A 36 4.51 -5.66 12.02
N LYS A 37 4.74 -6.92 11.65
CA LYS A 37 5.98 -7.37 11.00
C LYS A 37 5.67 -7.77 9.57
N GLY A 38 6.41 -7.24 8.62
CA GLY A 38 6.26 -7.61 7.21
C GLY A 38 7.41 -7.05 6.39
N PHE A 39 7.19 -6.89 5.08
CA PHE A 39 8.20 -6.33 4.18
C PHE A 39 7.71 -5.02 3.59
N LYS A 40 8.59 -4.04 3.54
CA LYS A 40 8.30 -2.79 2.84
C LYS A 40 8.10 -3.08 1.37
N GLN A 41 7.03 -2.55 0.79
CA GLN A 41 6.81 -2.66 -0.65
C GLN A 41 7.85 -1.81 -1.37
N THR A 42 8.81 -2.43 -2.02
CA THR A 42 9.73 -1.77 -2.93
C THR A 42 9.06 -1.71 -4.30
N GLY A 43 8.40 -0.58 -4.57
CA GLY A 43 8.11 -0.23 -5.96
C GLY A 43 9.43 -0.01 -6.70
N LEU A 44 9.48 -0.33 -7.99
CA LEU A 44 10.54 0.23 -8.84
C LEU A 44 10.58 1.74 -8.60
N ASN A 45 11.77 2.28 -8.37
CA ASN A 45 11.94 3.70 -8.09
C ASN A 45 11.37 4.48 -9.28
N SER A 46 10.14 4.99 -9.15
CA SER A 46 9.34 5.51 -10.26
C SER A 46 10.08 6.60 -11.02
N VAL A 47 10.98 7.31 -10.34
CA VAL A 47 11.88 8.31 -10.94
C VAL A 47 12.89 7.68 -11.88
N HIS A 48 13.54 6.58 -11.50
CA HIS A 48 14.52 5.90 -12.37
C HIS A 48 13.85 5.28 -13.59
N VAL A 49 12.67 4.67 -13.42
CA VAL A 49 11.88 4.13 -14.53
C VAL A 49 11.43 5.26 -15.47
N ALA A 50 10.95 6.37 -14.92
CA ALA A 50 10.57 7.54 -15.71
C ALA A 50 11.76 8.13 -16.48
N ILE A 51 12.95 8.21 -15.86
CA ILE A 51 14.17 8.68 -16.52
C ILE A 51 14.56 7.73 -17.67
N ILE A 52 14.62 6.42 -17.43
CA ILE A 52 14.96 5.43 -18.48
C ILE A 52 13.95 5.52 -19.63
N PHE A 53 12.66 5.61 -19.30
CA PHE A 53 11.61 5.74 -20.31
C PHE A 53 11.75 7.03 -21.12
N PHE A 54 12.03 8.16 -20.45
CA PHE A 54 12.24 9.45 -21.11
C PHE A 54 13.44 9.40 -22.06
N VAL A 55 14.56 8.79 -21.65
CA VAL A 55 15.76 8.61 -22.49
C VAL A 55 15.44 7.77 -23.73
N ILE A 56 14.75 6.64 -23.56
CA ILE A 56 14.35 5.76 -24.68
C ILE A 56 13.40 6.49 -25.63
N PHE A 57 12.39 7.18 -25.09
CA PHE A 57 11.43 7.95 -25.89
C PHE A 57 12.12 9.04 -26.70
N PHE A 58 13.07 9.77 -26.09
CA PHE A 58 13.81 10.83 -26.75
C PHE A 58 14.73 10.29 -27.86
N ALA A 59 15.39 9.16 -27.62
CA ALA A 59 16.21 8.49 -28.64
C ALA A 59 15.37 8.06 -29.86
N ILE A 60 14.21 7.45 -29.64
CA ILE A 60 13.29 7.05 -30.70
C ILE A 60 12.70 8.26 -31.42
N PHE A 61 12.42 9.36 -30.70
CA PHE A 61 11.93 10.59 -31.30
C PHE A 61 12.93 11.15 -32.31
N ILE A 62 14.20 11.27 -31.91
CA ILE A 62 15.31 11.74 -32.77
C ILE A 62 15.51 10.79 -33.95
N LEU A 63 15.58 9.48 -33.70
CA LEU A 63 15.79 8.49 -34.75
C LEU A 63 14.63 8.50 -35.76
N GLY A 64 13.39 8.66 -35.28
CA GLY A 64 12.21 8.79 -36.12
C GLY A 64 12.22 10.07 -36.97
N THR A 65 12.68 11.20 -36.44
CA THR A 65 12.83 12.43 -37.26
C THR A 65 13.88 12.25 -38.36
N ILE A 66 15.01 11.60 -38.05
CA ILE A 66 16.06 11.33 -39.03
C ILE A 66 15.55 10.38 -40.11
N ALA A 67 14.87 9.29 -39.73
CA ALA A 67 14.31 8.32 -40.66
C ALA A 67 13.27 8.92 -41.62
N VAL A 68 12.43 9.84 -41.14
CA VAL A 68 11.48 10.59 -41.99
C VAL A 68 12.22 11.51 -42.95
N SER A 69 13.24 12.25 -42.46
CA SER A 69 14.03 13.15 -43.31
C SER A 69 14.86 12.42 -44.37
N ALA A 70 15.26 11.17 -44.09
CA ALA A 70 15.98 10.30 -45.01
C ALA A 70 15.06 9.52 -45.97
N GLY A 71 13.74 9.72 -45.90
CA GLY A 71 12.76 9.02 -46.74
C GLY A 71 12.61 7.52 -46.43
N ILE A 72 13.14 7.05 -45.30
CA ILE A 72 13.12 5.64 -44.89
C ILE A 72 11.76 5.26 -44.31
N LEU A 73 11.10 6.20 -43.63
CA LEU A 73 9.83 5.98 -42.96
C LEU A 73 8.84 7.09 -43.33
N SER A 74 7.56 6.75 -43.51
CA SER A 74 6.53 7.76 -43.70
C SER A 74 6.26 8.52 -42.39
N SER A 75 5.77 9.76 -42.51
CA SER A 75 5.44 10.56 -41.32
C SER A 75 4.40 9.88 -40.43
N ILE A 76 3.45 9.15 -41.04
CA ILE A 76 2.37 8.42 -40.35
C ILE A 76 2.96 7.27 -39.51
N GLU A 77 3.86 6.47 -40.08
CA GLU A 77 4.53 5.37 -39.37
C GLU A 77 5.36 5.88 -38.17
N SER A 78 6.02 7.04 -38.32
CA SER A 78 6.79 7.65 -37.23
C SER A 78 5.90 8.09 -36.05
N VAL A 79 4.67 8.55 -36.34
CA VAL A 79 3.71 8.99 -35.33
C VAL A 79 3.12 7.80 -34.59
N VAL A 80 2.75 6.74 -35.31
CA VAL A 80 2.22 5.50 -34.70
C VAL A 80 3.26 4.87 -33.77
N LEU A 81 4.54 4.82 -34.17
CA LEU A 81 5.63 4.32 -33.33
C LEU A 81 5.75 5.10 -32.00
N ARG A 82 5.68 6.43 -32.07
CA ARG A 82 5.79 7.32 -30.89
C ARG A 82 4.61 7.15 -29.94
N ILE A 83 3.39 7.09 -30.47
CA ILE A 83 2.16 6.89 -29.67
C ILE A 83 2.17 5.50 -29.01
N SER A 84 2.58 4.48 -29.74
CA SER A 84 2.65 3.09 -29.23
C SER A 84 3.65 2.98 -28.07
N MET A 85 4.82 3.61 -28.19
CA MET A 85 5.82 3.63 -27.11
C MET A 85 5.33 4.43 -25.89
N ALA A 86 4.68 5.57 -26.09
CA ALA A 86 4.06 6.34 -25.01
C ALA A 86 3.02 5.51 -24.22
N ALA A 87 2.19 4.73 -24.93
CA ALA A 87 1.22 3.84 -24.31
C ALA A 87 1.88 2.71 -23.50
N ILE A 88 2.95 2.09 -24.02
CA ILE A 88 3.72 1.06 -23.31
C ILE A 88 4.37 1.64 -22.04
N GLY A 89 4.88 2.88 -22.09
CA GLY A 89 5.45 3.56 -20.93
C GLY A 89 4.45 3.75 -19.79
N VAL A 90 3.25 4.22 -20.11
CA VAL A 90 2.16 4.38 -19.13
C VAL A 90 1.79 3.01 -18.52
N PHE A 91 1.75 1.95 -19.34
CA PHE A 91 1.45 0.60 -18.87
C PHE A 91 2.53 0.01 -17.95
N LEU A 92 3.81 0.26 -18.24
CA LEU A 92 4.93 -0.24 -17.43
C LEU A 92 5.07 0.51 -16.09
N ILE A 93 4.74 1.80 -16.04
CA ILE A 93 4.71 2.57 -14.78
C ILE A 93 3.66 2.01 -13.81
N GLY A 94 2.58 1.41 -14.32
CA GLY A 94 1.53 0.76 -13.52
C GLY A 94 1.81 -0.70 -13.11
N SER A 95 2.82 -1.34 -13.70
CA SER A 95 3.06 -2.80 -13.58
C SER A 95 4.20 -3.15 -12.62
N GLY A 96 4.26 -2.48 -11.48
CA GLY A 96 5.19 -2.84 -10.40
C GLY A 96 4.79 -4.18 -9.80
N LYS A 97 5.51 -5.26 -10.13
CA LYS A 97 5.46 -6.49 -9.33
C LYS A 97 5.91 -6.15 -7.92
N ASP A 98 5.12 -6.57 -6.93
CA ASP A 98 5.40 -6.40 -5.50
C ASP A 98 6.67 -7.15 -5.12
N HIS A 99 7.81 -6.47 -5.20
CA HIS A 99 9.04 -6.98 -4.64
C HIS A 99 8.98 -6.73 -3.12
N GLN A 100 9.26 -7.78 -2.35
CA GLN A 100 9.51 -7.64 -0.92
C GLN A 100 10.83 -6.87 -0.77
N GLY A 101 10.75 -5.68 -0.17
CA GLY A 101 11.91 -4.91 0.24
C GLY A 101 12.40 -5.36 1.61
N ASP A 102 12.96 -4.43 2.38
CA ASP A 102 13.49 -4.74 3.70
C ASP A 102 12.37 -5.13 4.69
N SER A 103 12.72 -6.03 5.62
CA SER A 103 11.84 -6.38 6.73
C SER A 103 11.60 -5.15 7.60
N ILE A 104 10.35 -4.86 7.91
CA ILE A 104 9.96 -3.75 8.77
C ILE A 104 9.13 -4.26 9.95
N GLU A 105 9.42 -3.70 11.11
CA GLU A 105 8.65 -3.87 12.35
C GLU A 105 8.04 -2.52 12.71
N LEU A 106 6.73 -2.42 12.62
CA LEU A 106 5.96 -1.19 12.76
C LEU A 106 5.05 -1.30 13.99
N LEU A 107 5.24 -0.42 14.97
CA LEU A 107 4.28 -0.27 16.06
C LEU A 107 3.25 0.79 15.66
N ILE A 108 2.02 0.36 15.41
CA ILE A 108 0.87 1.21 15.07
C ILE A 108 0.12 1.52 16.37
N PRO A 109 0.18 2.74 16.90
CA PRO A 109 -0.53 3.05 18.14
C PRO A 109 -2.05 3.01 17.91
N TRP A 110 -2.81 2.59 18.93
CA TRP A 110 -4.27 2.38 18.81
C TRP A 110 -5.01 3.65 18.35
N ASN A 111 -4.57 4.83 18.80
CA ASN A 111 -5.13 6.11 18.37
C ASN A 111 -5.03 6.39 16.86
N SER A 112 -4.15 5.66 16.16
CA SER A 112 -3.93 5.77 14.72
C SER A 112 -4.72 4.72 13.95
N VAL A 113 -5.40 3.80 14.63
CA VAL A 113 -6.30 2.83 14.02
C VAL A 113 -7.72 3.36 14.05
N SER A 114 -8.34 3.52 12.89
CA SER A 114 -9.69 4.11 12.76
C SER A 114 -10.80 3.08 12.67
N ASN A 115 -10.54 1.92 12.07
CA ASN A 115 -11.56 0.90 11.86
C ASN A 115 -10.93 -0.45 11.47
N PHE A 116 -11.66 -1.53 11.72
CA PHE A 116 -11.37 -2.90 11.31
C PHE A 116 -12.56 -3.49 10.58
N ARG A 117 -12.34 -4.02 9.36
CA ARG A 117 -13.39 -4.74 8.63
C ARG A 117 -12.85 -6.00 7.97
N LEU A 118 -13.73 -6.97 7.80
CA LEU A 118 -13.47 -8.14 6.98
C LEU A 118 -13.84 -7.81 5.53
N ASP A 119 -12.91 -7.98 4.61
CA ASP A 119 -13.18 -7.87 3.18
C ASP A 119 -13.69 -9.21 2.62
N ARG A 120 -14.36 -9.15 1.46
CA ARG A 120 -14.91 -10.33 0.77
C ARG A 120 -13.83 -11.34 0.37
N SER A 121 -12.57 -10.91 0.26
CA SER A 121 -11.42 -11.78 -0.01
C SER A 121 -10.97 -12.61 1.21
N GLY A 122 -11.56 -12.40 2.39
CA GLY A 122 -11.07 -12.96 3.65
C GLY A 122 -9.92 -12.16 4.26
N ALA A 123 -9.61 -10.97 3.73
CA ALA A 123 -8.64 -10.06 4.32
C ALA A 123 -9.23 -9.32 5.52
N VAL A 124 -8.45 -9.18 6.58
CA VAL A 124 -8.66 -8.20 7.64
C VAL A 124 -8.09 -6.88 7.16
N VAL A 125 -8.97 -5.90 6.95
CA VAL A 125 -8.60 -4.53 6.55
C VAL A 125 -8.55 -3.66 7.78
N ILE A 126 -7.35 -3.17 8.09
CA ILE A 126 -7.06 -2.30 9.22
C ILE A 126 -6.85 -0.89 8.66
N ARG A 127 -7.80 0.01 8.91
CA ARG A 127 -7.74 1.37 8.38
C ARG A 127 -6.97 2.26 9.33
N LEU A 128 -5.88 2.83 8.84
CA LEU A 128 -4.98 3.69 9.59
C LEU A 128 -5.25 5.17 9.27
N GLN A 129 -5.38 5.96 10.33
CA GLN A 129 -5.22 7.41 10.25
C GLN A 129 -3.73 7.74 10.07
N ARG A 130 -3.47 8.98 9.70
CA ARG A 130 -2.12 9.48 9.46
C ARG A 130 -1.28 9.41 10.74
N PHE A 131 -0.18 8.67 10.70
CA PHE A 131 0.84 8.70 11.74
C PHE A 131 2.26 8.63 11.16
N ARG A 132 3.27 8.82 12.01
CA ARG A 132 4.68 8.72 11.64
C ARG A 132 5.40 7.67 12.47
N HIS A 133 6.26 6.90 11.84
CA HIS A 133 7.14 5.94 12.49
C HIS A 133 8.52 6.00 11.82
N GLN A 134 9.58 6.16 12.61
CA GLN A 134 10.97 6.27 12.12
C GLN A 134 11.15 7.29 10.97
N GLY A 135 10.44 8.42 11.03
CA GLY A 135 10.52 9.48 10.01
C GLY A 135 9.66 9.24 8.76
N GLU A 136 9.10 8.05 8.59
CA GLU A 136 8.19 7.73 7.48
C GLU A 136 6.73 7.97 7.88
N ARG A 137 5.91 8.35 6.90
CA ARG A 137 4.48 8.63 7.08
C ARG A 137 3.65 7.44 6.60
N TYR A 138 2.73 7.00 7.44
CA TYR A 138 1.82 5.89 7.18
C TYR A 138 0.37 6.38 7.25
N GLU A 139 -0.42 6.03 6.24
CA GLU A 139 -1.84 6.38 6.10
C GLU A 139 -2.48 5.41 5.09
N GLY A 140 -3.71 4.97 5.33
CA GLY A 140 -4.43 4.09 4.39
C GLY A 140 -4.90 2.77 5.00
N GLY A 141 -5.16 1.78 4.13
CA GLY A 141 -5.61 0.45 4.53
C GLY A 141 -4.46 -0.57 4.57
N LEU A 142 -4.33 -1.30 5.67
CA LEU A 142 -3.46 -2.47 5.76
C LEU A 142 -4.32 -3.72 5.54
N PHE A 143 -3.95 -4.51 4.53
CA PHE A 143 -4.73 -5.67 4.08
C PHE A 143 -4.01 -6.96 4.48
N PHE A 144 -4.46 -7.55 5.59
CA PHE A 144 -3.84 -8.71 6.19
C PHE A 144 -4.68 -9.97 5.93
N HIS A 145 -4.09 -10.99 5.32
CA HIS A 145 -4.72 -12.30 5.15
C HIS A 145 -4.15 -13.24 6.22
N PRO A 146 -4.88 -13.48 7.31
CA PRO A 146 -4.40 -14.36 8.37
C PRO A 146 -4.39 -15.81 7.90
N SER A 147 -3.42 -16.58 8.40
CA SER A 147 -3.37 -18.02 8.17
C SER A 147 -4.54 -18.74 8.84
N ASP A 148 -5.01 -18.20 9.98
CA ASP A 148 -6.08 -18.78 10.79
C ASP A 148 -7.24 -17.79 10.95
N GLY A 149 -8.46 -18.22 10.56
CA GLY A 149 -9.75 -17.61 10.91
C GLY A 149 -9.86 -16.08 10.92
N ALA A 150 -10.00 -15.43 9.77
CA ALA A 150 -10.06 -13.96 9.68
C ALA A 150 -11.18 -13.29 10.50
N ALA A 151 -12.31 -13.97 10.70
CA ALA A 151 -13.44 -13.45 11.47
C ALA A 151 -13.12 -13.28 12.97
N SER A 152 -12.39 -14.24 13.56
CA SER A 152 -12.04 -14.19 14.99
C SER A 152 -11.06 -13.06 15.28
N ILE A 153 -10.16 -12.76 14.34
CA ILE A 153 -9.22 -11.64 14.46
C ILE A 153 -9.95 -10.29 14.45
N VAL A 154 -10.93 -10.10 13.55
CA VAL A 154 -11.72 -8.86 13.52
C VAL A 154 -12.51 -8.66 14.80
N GLU A 155 -13.12 -9.72 15.33
CA GLU A 155 -13.88 -9.66 16.58
C GLU A 155 -12.95 -9.36 17.77
N MET A 156 -11.76 -9.97 17.81
CA MET A 156 -10.76 -9.67 18.84
C MET A 156 -10.23 -8.23 18.77
N LEU A 157 -9.94 -7.72 17.56
CA LEU A 157 -9.48 -6.34 17.38
C LEU A 157 -10.56 -5.34 17.80
N LYS A 158 -11.82 -5.60 17.47
CA LYS A 158 -12.96 -4.79 17.93
C LYS A 158 -13.13 -4.83 19.45
N ASN A 159 -13.00 -6.00 20.07
CA ASN A 159 -13.10 -6.14 21.52
C ASN A 159 -11.97 -5.39 22.25
N HIS A 160 -10.76 -5.35 21.68
CA HIS A 160 -9.63 -4.61 22.24
C HIS A 160 -9.81 -3.09 22.10
N ASP A 161 -10.31 -2.64 20.96
CA ASP A 161 -10.69 -1.23 20.72
C ASP A 161 -11.75 -0.76 21.73
N ILE A 162 -12.78 -1.59 21.96
CA ILE A 162 -13.82 -1.33 22.96
C ILE A 162 -13.26 -1.30 24.39
N GLN A 163 -12.32 -2.18 24.74
CA GLN A 163 -11.71 -2.14 26.07
C GLN A 163 -10.83 -0.90 26.28
N GLN A 164 -10.05 -0.49 25.28
CA GLN A 164 -9.15 0.67 25.36
C GLN A 164 -9.91 2.00 25.31
N HIS A 165 -10.89 2.14 24.41
CA HIS A 165 -11.68 3.38 24.25
C HIS A 165 -12.93 3.43 25.13
N GLY A 166 -13.53 2.30 25.49
CA GLY A 166 -14.63 2.22 26.47
C GLY A 166 -14.18 2.56 27.89
N LEU A 167 -12.93 2.24 28.26
CA LEU A 167 -12.35 2.67 29.54
C LEU A 167 -12.12 4.18 29.61
N GLN A 168 -11.99 4.88 28.48
CA GLN A 168 -11.90 6.35 28.47
C GLN A 168 -13.25 7.03 28.66
N GLN A 169 -14.36 6.42 28.24
CA GLN A 169 -15.71 6.95 28.49
C GLN A 169 -16.15 6.76 29.94
N THR A 170 -15.85 5.63 30.56
CA THR A 170 -16.23 5.39 31.97
C THR A 170 -15.46 6.24 32.99
N LYS A 171 -14.36 6.90 32.59
CA LYS A 171 -13.58 7.76 33.49
C LYS A 171 -14.12 9.20 33.55
N PHE A 172 -15.05 9.59 32.67
CA PHE A 172 -15.69 10.91 32.70
C PHE A 172 -17.03 10.92 33.45
N ASP A 173 -17.68 9.77 33.63
CA ASP A 173 -19.01 9.69 34.25
C ASP A 173 -18.99 9.56 35.79
N SER A 174 -17.82 9.53 36.42
CA SER A 174 -17.70 9.53 37.89
C SER A 174 -17.29 10.91 38.43
N TRP A 175 -18.15 11.92 38.24
CA TRP A 175 -18.17 13.10 39.11
C TRP A 175 -19.22 12.87 40.20
N PRO A 176 -18.86 12.93 41.50
CA PRO A 176 -19.86 12.82 42.55
C PRO A 176 -20.68 14.11 42.55
N HIS A 177 -21.96 14.00 42.20
CA HIS A 177 -22.94 15.00 42.58
C HIS A 177 -23.13 14.91 44.10
N SER A 178 -22.44 15.81 44.81
CA SER A 178 -22.75 16.24 46.17
C SER A 178 -24.09 16.97 46.20
#